data_AF-A0A1E7FV71-F1
#
_entry.id   AF-A0A1E7FV71-F1
#
_cell.length_a   1.000
_cell.length_b   1.000
_cell.length_c   1.000
_cell.angle_alpha   90.00
_cell.angle_beta   90.00
_cell.angle_gamma   90.00
#
_symmetry.space_group_name_H-M   'P 1'
#
loop_
_entity.id
_entity.type
_entity.pdbx_description
1 polymer ?
#
loop_
_entity_poly.entity_id
_entity_poly.type
_entity_poly.pdbx_seq_one_letter_code
_entity_poly.pdbx_strand_id
1 'polypeptide(L)'
;MSGAQPKKYVKIDGVMKMNPAYKAWKNNQKDGSPPILASATALPVVSNMDDHMKMNEDLGMNVLLAESTDATIEMMQEPEISLAAGMQPDEMVDKLGEILAKYEVPIGLMNKLMMLSEYASLEFIVDDSGSMQMDSDTINPKTKRANTRWEEAHQRLKEMVEILAYVPFNQIGVEFLNRKDRISLKRNGMAPPQFLAGAHDQIDAIFARKPSGTTPALEKIQESFLRGQGVNIARYIFGDGLPNGGQVAIKEIVSLIKNRVDPAMNPVTFLSCTNDDDAVEWMKDAEEVAPYCSESDDYGDESREVLGDQGEALPYTRGFWLICQLVAAMNPDDLDAMDESVPFTKQTLDNLLGIQHNEQSFRYYFDCFVKNQQIRKVRIDSRTGQQEQSDLLKKRTQWNYQEFLRAPVAKQIPQVQQYNRQMAQIL
;
A
#
# COMPACT_ATOMS: atom_id res chain seq x y z
N MET A 1 -22.00 -17.93 -35.34
CA MET A 1 -21.19 -16.71 -35.15
C MET A 1 -21.41 -16.27 -33.71
N SER A 2 -20.44 -16.46 -32.82
CA SER A 2 -20.51 -15.95 -31.45
C SER A 2 -20.39 -14.42 -31.53
N GLY A 3 -21.47 -13.70 -31.21
CA GLY A 3 -21.41 -12.24 -31.10
C GLY A 3 -20.37 -11.85 -30.04
N ALA A 4 -19.57 -10.82 -30.32
CA ALA A 4 -18.64 -10.26 -29.34
C ALA A 4 -19.39 -9.89 -28.06
N GLN A 5 -18.80 -10.19 -26.91
CA GLN A 5 -19.34 -9.85 -25.59
C GLN A 5 -19.58 -8.33 -25.52
N PRO A 6 -20.81 -7.86 -25.27
CA PRO A 6 -21.07 -6.43 -25.08
C PRO A 6 -20.28 -5.89 -23.90
N LYS A 7 -19.86 -4.61 -23.92
CA LYS A 7 -19.28 -3.96 -22.73
C LYS A 7 -20.26 -4.07 -21.56
N LYS A 8 -19.78 -4.47 -20.38
CA LYS A 8 -20.60 -4.74 -19.20
C LYS A 8 -21.29 -3.49 -18.66
N TYR A 9 -20.62 -2.36 -18.79
CA TYR A 9 -21.13 -1.04 -18.44
C TYR A 9 -21.14 -0.10 -19.63
N VAL A 10 -22.06 0.84 -19.59
CA VAL A 10 -22.14 1.98 -20.51
C VAL A 10 -22.49 3.22 -19.71
N LYS A 11 -21.97 4.36 -20.13
CA LYS A 11 -22.33 5.66 -19.55
C LYS A 11 -23.74 6.01 -20.03
N ILE A 12 -24.68 6.18 -19.10
CA ILE A 12 -26.04 6.63 -19.36
C ILE A 12 -26.28 7.85 -18.48
N ASP A 13 -26.36 9.03 -19.13
CA ASP A 13 -26.49 10.34 -18.46
C ASP A 13 -25.31 10.68 -17.55
N GLY A 14 -24.09 10.34 -17.98
CA GLY A 14 -22.86 10.61 -17.20
C GLY A 14 -22.61 9.63 -16.06
N VAL A 15 -23.58 8.79 -15.71
CA VAL A 15 -23.46 7.76 -14.67
C VAL A 15 -23.18 6.41 -15.32
N MET A 16 -22.23 5.65 -14.80
CA MET A 16 -22.00 4.27 -15.22
C MET A 16 -23.21 3.42 -14.82
N LYS A 17 -23.91 2.88 -15.82
CA LYS A 17 -25.04 1.97 -15.60
C LYS A 17 -24.75 0.63 -16.27
N MET A 18 -25.31 -0.43 -15.71
CA MET A 18 -25.24 -1.78 -16.30
C MET A 18 -25.77 -1.71 -17.73
N ASN A 19 -24.98 -2.17 -18.70
CA ASN A 19 -25.39 -2.19 -20.09
C ASN A 19 -26.55 -3.18 -20.26
N PRO A 20 -27.75 -2.75 -20.69
CA PRO A 20 -28.88 -3.65 -20.91
C PRO A 20 -28.55 -4.78 -21.90
N ALA A 21 -27.69 -4.51 -22.88
CA ALA A 21 -27.24 -5.51 -23.86
C ALA A 21 -26.33 -6.57 -23.22
N TYR A 22 -25.46 -6.17 -22.29
CA TYR A 22 -24.66 -7.13 -21.53
C TYR A 22 -25.52 -7.96 -20.59
N LYS A 23 -26.49 -7.35 -19.89
CA LYS A 23 -27.44 -8.08 -19.02
C LYS A 23 -28.20 -9.14 -19.81
N ALA A 24 -28.68 -8.80 -21.01
CA ALA A 24 -29.35 -9.75 -21.90
C ALA A 24 -28.40 -10.86 -22.39
N TRP A 25 -27.15 -10.51 -22.74
CA TRP A 25 -26.12 -11.47 -23.16
C TRP A 25 -25.75 -12.45 -22.03
N LYS A 26 -25.53 -11.96 -20.81
CA LYS A 26 -25.16 -12.77 -19.63
C LYS A 26 -26.30 -13.69 -19.20
N ASN A 27 -27.56 -13.22 -19.23
CA ASN A 27 -28.73 -14.06 -18.97
C ASN A 27 -28.85 -15.26 -19.95
N ASN A 28 -28.25 -15.14 -21.14
CA ASN A 28 -28.20 -16.22 -22.13
C ASN A 28 -27.00 -17.16 -21.92
N GLN A 29 -26.02 -16.80 -21.09
CA GLN A 29 -24.88 -17.64 -20.70
C GLN A 29 -25.17 -18.32 -19.36
N LYS A 30 -26.01 -19.37 -19.40
CA LYS A 30 -26.17 -20.28 -18.25
C LYS A 30 -24.93 -21.18 -18.14
N ASP A 31 -23.84 -20.68 -17.56
CA ASP A 31 -22.77 -21.54 -17.03
C ASP A 31 -22.17 -20.88 -15.79
N GLY A 32 -22.48 -21.50 -14.64
CA GLY A 32 -21.98 -21.09 -13.34
C GLY A 32 -20.48 -21.33 -13.26
N SER A 33 -19.71 -20.25 -13.25
CA SER A 33 -18.37 -20.27 -12.69
C SER A 33 -18.45 -19.96 -11.19
N PRO A 34 -17.70 -20.66 -10.33
CA PRO A 34 -17.81 -20.51 -8.89
C PRO A 34 -17.38 -19.10 -8.41
N PRO A 35 -17.73 -18.75 -7.15
CA PRO A 35 -17.55 -17.41 -6.60
C PRO A 35 -16.10 -16.97 -6.61
N ILE A 36 -15.92 -15.66 -6.54
CA ILE A 36 -14.64 -15.01 -6.20
C ILE A 36 -14.13 -15.72 -4.94
N LEU A 37 -12.86 -16.15 -4.97
CA LEU A 37 -12.18 -16.84 -3.89
C LEU A 37 -12.12 -15.92 -2.65
N ALA A 38 -13.21 -15.86 -1.89
CA ALA A 38 -13.10 -15.70 -0.46
C ALA A 38 -12.34 -16.94 0.03
N SER A 39 -11.17 -16.76 0.64
CA SER A 39 -10.72 -17.79 1.56
C SER A 39 -11.86 -18.01 2.55
N ALA A 40 -12.02 -19.23 3.11
CA ALA A 40 -13.11 -19.48 4.06
C ALA A 40 -13.04 -18.58 5.32
N THR A 41 -12.02 -17.71 5.43
CA THR A 41 -11.68 -16.92 6.62
C THR A 41 -11.52 -15.41 6.37
N ALA A 42 -11.29 -14.92 5.14
CA ALA A 42 -11.08 -13.50 4.88
C ALA A 42 -12.35 -12.81 4.34
N LEU A 43 -12.47 -11.50 4.57
CA LEU A 43 -13.46 -10.66 3.90
C LEU A 43 -13.18 -10.62 2.38
N PRO A 44 -14.22 -10.43 1.55
CA PRO A 44 -14.05 -10.41 0.11
C PRO A 44 -13.20 -9.22 -0.33
N VAL A 45 -12.25 -9.46 -1.24
CA VAL A 45 -11.56 -8.41 -1.99
C VAL A 45 -12.43 -8.04 -3.18
N VAL A 46 -12.87 -6.79 -3.23
CA VAL A 46 -13.56 -6.19 -4.37
C VAL A 46 -12.57 -5.26 -5.05
N SER A 47 -11.98 -5.67 -6.18
CA SER A 47 -10.92 -4.87 -6.81
C SER A 47 -11.44 -3.91 -7.86
N ASN A 48 -12.63 -4.19 -8.39
CA ASN A 48 -13.28 -3.38 -9.42
C ASN A 48 -14.81 -3.53 -9.36
N MET A 49 -15.49 -2.79 -10.25
CA MET A 49 -16.94 -2.81 -10.36
C MET A 49 -17.51 -4.16 -10.83
N ASP A 50 -16.71 -5.00 -11.48
CA ASP A 50 -17.14 -6.33 -11.89
C ASP A 50 -17.18 -7.32 -10.73
N ASP A 51 -16.19 -7.24 -9.85
CA ASP A 51 -16.13 -8.00 -8.60
C ASP A 51 -17.29 -7.61 -7.68
N HIS A 52 -17.55 -6.30 -7.54
CA HIS A 52 -18.63 -5.78 -6.71
C HIS A 52 -20.00 -6.33 -7.12
N MET A 53 -20.29 -6.34 -8.42
CA MET A 53 -21.53 -6.92 -8.93
C MET A 53 -21.60 -8.42 -8.69
N LYS A 54 -20.52 -9.14 -8.99
CA LYS A 54 -20.49 -10.60 -8.83
C LYS A 54 -20.71 -10.96 -7.36
N MET A 55 -20.10 -10.23 -6.44
CA MET A 55 -20.36 -10.36 -5.00
C MET A 55 -21.84 -10.17 -4.66
N ASN A 56 -22.49 -9.12 -5.18
CA ASN A 56 -23.93 -8.88 -4.94
C ASN A 56 -24.83 -9.96 -5.55
N GLU A 57 -24.50 -10.46 -6.74
CA GLU A 57 -25.18 -11.59 -7.37
C GLU A 57 -25.04 -12.87 -6.52
N ASP A 58 -23.82 -13.18 -6.06
CA ASP A 58 -23.51 -14.38 -5.28
C ASP A 58 -24.16 -14.34 -3.89
N LEU A 59 -24.21 -13.17 -3.25
CA LEU A 59 -24.84 -12.97 -1.93
C LEU A 59 -26.36 -12.84 -1.99
N GLY A 60 -26.94 -12.55 -3.16
CA GLY A 60 -28.36 -12.19 -3.28
C GLY A 60 -28.72 -10.93 -2.48
N MET A 61 -27.74 -10.03 -2.28
CA MET A 61 -27.85 -8.81 -1.50
C MET A 61 -27.40 -7.60 -2.32
N ASN A 62 -27.77 -6.39 -1.89
CA ASN A 62 -27.27 -5.14 -2.44
C ASN A 62 -26.31 -4.48 -1.44
N VAL A 63 -25.09 -4.99 -1.36
CA VAL A 63 -23.98 -4.32 -0.70
C VAL A 63 -23.66 -3.06 -1.50
N LEU A 64 -23.60 -1.93 -0.79
CA LEU A 64 -23.28 -0.64 -1.38
C LEU A 64 -21.76 -0.44 -1.39
N LEU A 65 -21.27 0.39 -2.30
CA LEU A 65 -19.90 0.87 -2.23
C LEU A 65 -19.75 1.83 -1.04
N ALA A 66 -18.52 1.92 -0.51
CA ALA A 66 -18.21 2.96 0.46
C ALA A 66 -18.31 4.34 -0.18
N GLU A 67 -18.72 5.35 0.60
CA GLU A 67 -18.89 6.72 0.10
C GLU A 67 -17.62 7.27 -0.53
N SER A 68 -16.44 6.98 0.05
CA SER A 68 -15.15 7.38 -0.50
C SER A 68 -14.86 6.72 -1.85
N THR A 69 -15.31 5.48 -2.04
CA THR A 69 -15.13 4.73 -3.29
C THR A 69 -16.04 5.29 -4.38
N ASP A 70 -17.31 5.54 -4.07
CA ASP A 70 -18.24 6.19 -4.99
C ASP A 70 -17.70 7.55 -5.45
N ALA A 71 -17.28 8.40 -4.50
CA ALA A 71 -16.71 9.70 -4.80
C ALA A 71 -15.45 9.60 -5.69
N THR A 72 -14.58 8.62 -5.43
CA THR A 72 -13.36 8.42 -6.23
C THR A 72 -13.68 7.96 -7.65
N ILE A 73 -14.64 7.06 -7.81
CA ILE A 73 -15.10 6.62 -9.13
C ILE A 73 -15.67 7.80 -9.92
N GLU A 74 -16.42 8.68 -9.27
CA GLU A 74 -16.92 9.92 -9.89
C GLU A 74 -15.78 10.85 -10.30
N MET A 75 -14.83 11.13 -9.41
CA MET A 75 -13.65 11.95 -9.70
C MET A 75 -12.81 11.40 -10.86
N MET A 76 -12.61 10.08 -10.92
CA MET A 76 -11.84 9.45 -12.00
C MET A 76 -12.51 9.56 -13.38
N GLN A 77 -13.81 9.83 -13.41
CA GLN A 77 -14.56 10.06 -14.64
C GLN A 77 -14.54 11.54 -15.08
N GLU A 78 -13.91 12.42 -14.29
CA GLU A 78 -13.69 13.80 -14.69
C GLU A 78 -12.64 13.87 -15.81
N PRO A 79 -12.92 14.61 -16.90
CA PRO A 79 -11.99 14.69 -18.04
C PRO A 79 -10.57 15.10 -17.65
N GLU A 80 -10.41 16.00 -16.70
CA GLU A 80 -9.09 16.50 -16.28
C GLU A 80 -8.23 15.39 -15.68
N ILE A 81 -8.82 14.57 -14.80
CA ILE A 81 -8.15 13.44 -14.14
C ILE A 81 -7.79 12.35 -15.14
N SER A 82 -8.72 11.95 -15.99
CA SER A 82 -8.47 10.89 -16.98
C SER A 82 -7.44 11.31 -18.02
N LEU A 83 -7.50 12.55 -18.50
CA LEU A 83 -6.52 13.09 -19.44
C LEU A 83 -5.14 13.23 -18.81
N ALA A 84 -5.04 13.61 -17.53
CA ALA A 84 -3.78 13.62 -16.80
C ALA A 84 -3.17 12.21 -16.66
N ALA A 85 -4.00 11.18 -16.58
CA ALA A 85 -3.58 9.78 -16.64
C ALA A 85 -3.37 9.25 -18.08
N GLY A 86 -3.55 10.08 -19.11
CA GLY A 86 -3.38 9.68 -20.53
C GLY A 86 -4.45 8.71 -21.02
N MET A 87 -5.66 8.75 -20.43
CA MET A 87 -6.78 7.88 -20.74
C MET A 87 -8.05 8.69 -21.05
N GLN A 88 -9.00 8.08 -21.76
CA GLN A 88 -10.34 8.65 -21.86
C GLN A 88 -11.14 8.39 -20.58
N PRO A 89 -12.12 9.24 -20.22
CA PRO A 89 -12.89 9.07 -18.99
C PRO A 89 -13.67 7.77 -18.87
N ASP A 90 -14.07 7.18 -19.98
CA ASP A 90 -14.74 5.87 -20.02
C ASP A 90 -13.76 4.70 -19.90
N GLU A 91 -12.47 4.90 -20.14
CA GLU A 91 -11.44 3.86 -20.07
C GLU A 91 -10.72 3.83 -18.73
N MET A 92 -10.59 4.97 -18.03
CA MET A 92 -9.77 5.07 -16.82
C MET A 92 -10.23 4.12 -15.71
N VAL A 93 -11.53 4.07 -15.41
CA VAL A 93 -12.07 3.21 -14.35
C VAL A 93 -11.91 1.73 -14.71
N ASP A 94 -12.16 1.36 -15.97
CA ASP A 94 -12.02 -0.02 -16.44
C ASP A 94 -10.56 -0.48 -16.38
N LYS A 95 -9.63 0.36 -16.86
CA LYS A 95 -8.19 0.04 -16.89
C LYS A 95 -7.52 0.08 -15.53
N LEU A 96 -7.91 1.00 -14.65
CA LEU A 96 -7.50 0.92 -13.25
C LEU A 96 -8.10 -0.32 -12.58
N GLY A 97 -9.37 -0.63 -12.83
CA GLY A 97 -10.00 -1.84 -12.29
C GLY A 97 -9.33 -3.14 -12.73
N GLU A 98 -8.81 -3.20 -13.97
CA GLU A 98 -7.99 -4.32 -14.47
C GLU A 98 -6.67 -4.46 -13.70
N ILE A 99 -5.95 -3.36 -13.44
CA ILE A 99 -4.68 -3.42 -12.70
C ILE A 99 -4.88 -3.72 -11.22
N LEU A 100 -5.92 -3.16 -10.59
CA LEU A 100 -6.26 -3.46 -9.20
C LEU A 100 -6.63 -4.94 -9.05
N ALA A 101 -7.43 -5.49 -9.98
CA ALA A 101 -7.75 -6.91 -9.98
C ALA A 101 -6.54 -7.82 -10.20
N LYS A 102 -5.58 -7.41 -11.06
CA LYS A 102 -4.33 -8.16 -11.25
C LYS A 102 -3.56 -8.33 -9.93
N TYR A 103 -3.56 -7.32 -9.08
CA TYR A 103 -2.84 -7.32 -7.80
C TYR A 103 -3.74 -7.64 -6.59
N GLU A 104 -5.03 -7.88 -6.81
CA GLU A 104 -6.02 -8.05 -5.74
C GLU A 104 -6.06 -6.85 -4.77
N VAL A 105 -5.94 -5.64 -5.31
CA VAL A 105 -6.03 -4.39 -4.54
C VAL A 105 -7.51 -4.06 -4.31
N PRO A 106 -7.97 -3.90 -3.06
CA PRO A 106 -9.33 -3.44 -2.81
C PRO A 106 -9.60 -2.08 -3.45
N ILE A 107 -10.76 -1.94 -4.10
CA ILE A 107 -11.19 -0.73 -4.81
C ILE A 107 -11.28 0.49 -3.88
N GLY A 108 -11.45 0.25 -2.57
CA GLY A 108 -11.41 1.28 -1.54
C GLY A 108 -10.11 2.09 -1.55
N LEU A 109 -8.98 1.45 -1.86
CA LEU A 109 -7.66 2.08 -1.83
C LEU A 109 -7.38 3.02 -3.01
N MET A 110 -8.27 3.09 -4.02
CA MET A 110 -8.11 4.03 -5.13
C MET A 110 -8.04 5.48 -4.66
N ASN A 111 -8.83 5.85 -3.65
CA ASN A 111 -8.87 7.22 -3.15
C ASN A 111 -7.51 7.66 -2.59
N LYS A 112 -6.78 6.73 -1.96
CA LYS A 112 -5.45 6.96 -1.40
C LYS A 112 -4.43 7.20 -2.51
N LEU A 113 -4.50 6.42 -3.59
CA LEU A 113 -3.60 6.59 -4.72
C LEU A 113 -3.77 7.94 -5.43
N MET A 114 -4.97 8.52 -5.41
CA MET A 114 -5.20 9.83 -6.02
C MET A 114 -4.41 10.96 -5.34
N MET A 115 -4.05 10.80 -4.06
CA MET A 115 -3.22 11.77 -3.32
C MET A 115 -1.83 11.92 -3.94
N LEU A 116 -1.33 10.90 -4.65
CA LEU A 116 -0.03 10.95 -5.30
C LEU A 116 0.07 12.04 -6.39
N SER A 117 -1.07 12.47 -6.92
CA SER A 117 -1.14 13.55 -7.90
C SER A 117 -0.81 14.93 -7.33
N GLU A 118 -0.89 15.11 -6.01
CA GLU A 118 -0.59 16.36 -5.31
C GLU A 118 0.92 16.65 -5.21
N TYR A 119 1.75 15.63 -5.42
CA TYR A 119 3.20 15.74 -5.34
C TYR A 119 3.79 16.13 -6.70
N ALA A 120 4.75 17.06 -6.67
CA ALA A 120 5.48 17.45 -7.87
C ALA A 120 6.40 16.32 -8.37
N SER A 121 6.84 15.43 -7.46
CA SER A 121 7.65 14.26 -7.79
C SER A 121 7.39 13.12 -6.80
N LEU A 122 7.34 11.91 -7.33
CA LEU A 122 7.49 10.66 -6.59
C LEU A 122 8.95 10.22 -6.75
N GLU A 123 9.75 10.30 -5.69
CA GLU A 123 11.19 10.10 -5.75
C GLU A 123 11.61 8.79 -5.09
N PHE A 124 12.10 7.87 -5.92
CA PHE A 124 12.65 6.58 -5.52
C PHE A 124 14.16 6.68 -5.38
N ILE A 125 14.67 6.51 -4.17
CA ILE A 125 16.09 6.48 -3.85
C ILE A 125 16.44 5.02 -3.55
N VAL A 126 17.22 4.39 -4.44
CA VAL A 126 17.50 2.96 -4.35
C VAL A 126 18.92 2.71 -3.87
N ASP A 127 19.07 1.91 -2.82
CA ASP A 127 20.37 1.40 -2.41
C ASP A 127 20.99 0.54 -3.54
N ASP A 128 22.17 0.95 -3.97
CA ASP A 128 23.02 0.24 -4.93
C ASP A 128 24.38 -0.11 -4.31
N SER A 129 24.44 -0.30 -3.00
CA SER A 129 25.62 -0.75 -2.25
C SER A 129 26.02 -2.20 -2.56
N GLY A 130 27.21 -2.60 -2.14
CA GLY A 130 27.66 -3.99 -2.35
C GLY A 130 26.78 -5.05 -1.67
N SER A 131 26.10 -4.72 -0.56
CA SER A 131 25.25 -5.64 0.19
C SER A 131 24.00 -6.07 -0.58
N MET A 132 23.53 -5.23 -1.51
CA MET A 132 22.38 -5.55 -2.37
C MET A 132 22.60 -6.75 -3.30
N GLN A 133 23.83 -7.28 -3.40
CA GLN A 133 24.13 -8.54 -4.11
C GLN A 133 23.85 -9.80 -3.28
N MET A 134 23.55 -9.67 -1.98
CA MET A 134 23.17 -10.80 -1.14
C MET A 134 21.81 -11.34 -1.53
N ASP A 135 21.56 -12.60 -1.19
CA ASP A 135 20.27 -13.24 -1.39
C ASP A 135 19.19 -12.54 -0.54
N SER A 136 18.00 -12.39 -1.12
CA SER A 136 16.75 -12.10 -0.42
C SER A 136 16.02 -13.39 -0.10
N ASP A 137 14.97 -13.31 0.68
CA ASP A 137 14.05 -14.42 0.96
C ASP A 137 13.08 -14.68 -0.23
N THR A 138 12.93 -13.70 -1.14
CA THR A 138 12.03 -13.82 -2.29
C THR A 138 12.56 -14.80 -3.34
N ILE A 139 11.67 -15.67 -3.83
CA ILE A 139 12.01 -16.68 -4.84
C ILE A 139 11.59 -16.22 -6.22
N ASN A 140 12.54 -16.19 -7.15
CA ASN A 140 12.26 -15.92 -8.55
C ASN A 140 11.34 -16.99 -9.14
N PRO A 141 10.14 -16.64 -9.65
CA PRO A 141 9.19 -17.64 -10.12
C PRO A 141 9.67 -18.38 -11.37
N LYS A 142 10.57 -17.78 -12.17
CA LYS A 142 11.11 -18.38 -13.40
C LYS A 142 12.32 -19.26 -13.13
N THR A 143 13.29 -18.77 -12.34
CA THR A 143 14.55 -19.49 -12.11
C THR A 143 14.49 -20.44 -10.91
N LYS A 144 13.48 -20.27 -10.02
CA LYS A 144 13.31 -21.02 -8.77
C LYS A 144 14.49 -20.89 -7.80
N ARG A 145 15.22 -19.78 -7.90
CA ARG A 145 16.31 -19.41 -6.97
C ARG A 145 15.89 -18.19 -6.17
N ALA A 146 16.54 -17.98 -5.02
CA ALA A 146 16.47 -16.70 -4.33
C ALA A 146 16.86 -15.58 -5.30
N ASN A 147 16.09 -14.49 -5.30
CA ASN A 147 16.53 -13.25 -5.91
C ASN A 147 17.63 -12.66 -5.03
N THR A 148 18.51 -11.86 -5.62
CA THR A 148 19.28 -10.89 -4.84
C THR A 148 18.37 -9.75 -4.35
N ARG A 149 18.76 -9.08 -3.27
CA ARG A 149 18.07 -7.88 -2.76
C ARG A 149 17.90 -6.80 -3.84
N TRP A 150 18.89 -6.68 -4.72
CA TRP A 150 18.84 -5.83 -5.91
C TRP A 150 17.76 -6.22 -6.92
N GLU A 151 17.64 -7.52 -7.22
CA GLU A 151 16.61 -8.03 -8.13
C GLU A 151 15.22 -7.88 -7.54
N GLU A 152 15.09 -8.01 -6.22
CA GLU A 152 13.85 -7.74 -5.51
C GLU A 152 13.46 -6.26 -5.57
N ALA A 153 14.36 -5.34 -5.20
CA ALA A 153 14.14 -3.90 -5.29
C ALA A 153 13.76 -3.49 -6.72
N HIS A 154 14.43 -4.08 -7.72
CA HIS A 154 14.12 -3.87 -9.13
C HIS A 154 12.69 -4.31 -9.49
N GLN A 155 12.30 -5.54 -9.12
CA GLN A 155 10.97 -6.06 -9.40
C GLN A 155 9.88 -5.27 -8.68
N ARG A 156 10.10 -4.94 -7.40
CA ARG A 156 9.19 -4.18 -6.56
C ARG A 156 8.97 -2.77 -7.13
N LEU A 157 10.04 -2.07 -7.52
CA LEU A 157 9.94 -0.76 -8.19
C LEU A 157 9.11 -0.83 -9.49
N LYS A 158 9.31 -1.87 -10.32
CA LYS A 158 8.53 -2.04 -11.56
C LYS A 158 7.05 -2.24 -11.28
N GLU A 159 6.69 -2.97 -10.24
CA GLU A 159 5.29 -3.19 -9.86
C GLU A 159 4.64 -1.92 -9.31
N MET A 160 5.37 -1.17 -8.49
CA MET A 160 4.93 0.16 -8.04
C MET A 160 4.72 1.08 -9.24
N VAL A 161 5.65 1.15 -10.19
CA VAL A 161 5.52 1.95 -11.42
C VAL A 161 4.37 1.46 -12.29
N GLU A 162 4.08 0.15 -12.31
CA GLU A 162 2.92 -0.41 -13.01
C GLU A 162 1.60 0.12 -12.48
N ILE A 163 1.44 0.19 -11.16
CA ILE A 163 0.26 0.79 -10.52
C ILE A 163 0.23 2.31 -10.79
N LEU A 164 1.37 3.00 -10.60
CA LEU A 164 1.49 4.44 -10.82
C LEU A 164 1.16 4.85 -12.26
N ALA A 165 1.40 3.98 -13.23
CA ALA A 165 1.04 4.23 -14.62
C ALA A 165 -0.47 4.36 -14.85
N TYR A 166 -1.35 3.98 -13.93
CA TYR A 166 -2.80 4.15 -14.07
C TYR A 166 -3.38 5.29 -13.25
N VAL A 167 -2.55 6.02 -12.48
CA VAL A 167 -2.98 7.18 -11.70
C VAL A 167 -2.30 8.46 -12.18
N PRO A 168 -2.90 9.64 -11.99
CA PRO A 168 -2.25 10.90 -12.33
C PRO A 168 -1.00 11.10 -11.47
N PHE A 169 0.11 11.48 -12.11
CA PHE A 169 1.34 11.88 -11.44
C PHE A 169 2.07 12.92 -12.30
N ASN A 170 2.87 13.76 -11.66
CA ASN A 170 3.68 14.77 -12.37
C ASN A 170 4.98 14.18 -12.92
N GLN A 171 5.76 13.55 -12.05
CA GLN A 171 7.03 12.91 -12.40
C GLN A 171 7.35 11.78 -11.42
N ILE A 172 7.98 10.72 -11.93
CA ILE A 172 8.64 9.69 -11.13
C ILE A 172 10.15 9.84 -11.32
N GLY A 173 10.86 10.13 -10.25
CA GLY A 173 12.33 10.17 -10.22
C GLY A 173 12.87 8.86 -9.66
N VAL A 174 13.87 8.26 -10.32
CA VAL A 174 14.63 7.16 -9.72
C VAL A 174 16.10 7.54 -9.69
N GLU A 175 16.69 7.50 -8.50
CA GLU A 175 18.10 7.75 -8.24
C GLU A 175 18.66 6.69 -7.30
N PHE A 176 19.97 6.75 -7.04
CA PHE A 176 20.69 5.71 -6.32
C PHE A 176 21.66 6.32 -5.31
N LEU A 177 22.07 5.56 -4.31
CA LEU A 177 22.96 6.04 -3.25
C LEU A 177 24.37 6.37 -3.76
N ASN A 178 25.00 5.45 -4.49
CA ASN A 178 26.44 5.53 -4.85
C ASN A 178 26.71 6.21 -6.20
N ARG A 179 25.70 6.43 -7.03
CA ARG A 179 25.87 6.98 -8.39
C ARG A 179 25.03 8.22 -8.62
N LYS A 180 25.45 9.00 -9.63
CA LYS A 180 24.79 10.25 -10.04
C LYS A 180 23.71 10.03 -11.10
N ASP A 181 23.51 8.78 -11.53
CA ASP A 181 22.50 8.43 -12.51
C ASP A 181 21.12 8.74 -11.92
N ARG A 182 20.31 9.52 -12.65
CA ARG A 182 18.91 9.81 -12.30
C ARG A 182 18.07 9.70 -13.55
N ILE A 183 17.01 8.90 -13.48
CA ILE A 183 15.96 8.88 -14.51
C ILE A 183 14.77 9.71 -14.03
N SER A 184 14.14 10.39 -14.97
CA SER A 184 12.93 11.19 -14.75
C SER A 184 11.87 10.68 -15.72
N LEU A 185 10.97 9.84 -15.21
CA LEU A 185 9.87 9.29 -15.97
C LEU A 185 8.69 10.28 -15.93
N LYS A 186 8.24 10.69 -17.12
CA LYS A 186 7.07 11.55 -17.30
C LYS A 186 6.12 10.89 -18.29
N ARG A 187 4.83 11.02 -18.04
CA ARG A 187 3.79 10.44 -18.89
C ARG A 187 3.75 11.07 -20.28
N ASN A 188 3.96 12.38 -20.39
CA ASN A 188 3.96 13.13 -21.66
C ASN A 188 2.74 12.84 -22.56
N GLY A 189 1.56 12.67 -21.95
CA GLY A 189 0.31 12.36 -22.66
C GLY A 189 0.20 10.93 -23.20
N MET A 190 1.16 10.05 -22.92
CA MET A 190 1.10 8.64 -23.34
C MET A 190 0.05 7.87 -22.53
N ALA A 191 -0.60 6.93 -23.19
CA ALA A 191 -1.45 5.95 -22.52
C ALA A 191 -0.62 5.04 -21.61
N PRO A 192 -1.18 4.49 -20.51
CA PRO A 192 -0.43 3.68 -19.55
C PRO A 192 0.43 2.56 -20.17
N PRO A 193 -0.06 1.74 -21.12
CA PRO A 193 0.76 0.67 -21.70
C PRO A 193 1.99 1.18 -22.48
N GLN A 194 1.86 2.32 -23.14
CA GLN A 194 2.95 2.95 -23.90
C GLN A 194 3.98 3.57 -22.96
N PHE A 195 3.51 4.27 -21.92
CA PHE A 195 4.37 4.79 -20.87
C PHE A 195 5.14 3.66 -20.19
N LEU A 196 4.47 2.57 -19.83
CA LEU A 196 5.07 1.44 -19.11
C LEU A 196 6.18 0.76 -19.89
N ALA A 197 6.00 0.55 -21.20
CA ALA A 197 7.05 -0.02 -22.04
C ALA A 197 8.34 0.81 -21.96
N GLY A 198 8.23 2.13 -22.19
CA GLY A 198 9.39 3.03 -22.13
C GLY A 198 9.95 3.25 -20.72
N ALA A 199 9.10 3.18 -19.69
CA ALA A 199 9.53 3.27 -18.29
C ALA A 199 10.30 2.03 -17.87
N HIS A 200 9.80 0.83 -18.18
CA HIS A 200 10.48 -0.44 -17.90
C HIS A 200 11.80 -0.54 -18.64
N ASP A 201 11.88 -0.14 -19.92
CA ASP A 201 13.15 -0.15 -20.65
C ASP A 201 14.21 0.74 -19.98
N GLN A 202 13.82 1.91 -19.47
CA GLN A 202 14.73 2.81 -18.76
C GLN A 202 15.14 2.27 -17.39
N ILE A 203 14.21 1.67 -16.65
CA ILE A 203 14.47 1.02 -15.36
C ILE A 203 15.40 -0.18 -15.57
N ASP A 204 15.09 -1.07 -16.52
CA ASP A 204 15.91 -2.24 -16.84
C ASP A 204 17.33 -1.81 -17.25
N ALA A 205 17.47 -0.75 -18.06
CA ALA A 205 18.77 -0.23 -18.48
C ALA A 205 19.61 0.30 -17.31
N ILE A 206 19.01 1.02 -16.36
CA ILE A 206 19.74 1.56 -15.21
C ILE A 206 20.06 0.49 -14.16
N PHE A 207 19.21 -0.54 -14.02
CA PHE A 207 19.42 -1.69 -13.13
C PHE A 207 20.37 -2.75 -13.71
N ALA A 208 20.66 -2.72 -15.02
CA ALA A 208 21.64 -3.61 -15.65
C ALA A 208 23.05 -3.43 -15.08
N ARG A 209 23.37 -2.24 -14.53
CA ARG A 209 24.57 -2.03 -13.74
C ARG A 209 24.35 -2.59 -12.34
N LYS A 210 25.10 -3.64 -12.00
CA LYS A 210 25.06 -4.28 -10.68
C LYS A 210 25.44 -3.30 -9.55
N PRO A 211 24.87 -3.49 -8.35
CA PRO A 211 25.13 -2.61 -7.22
C PRO A 211 26.54 -2.84 -6.67
N SER A 212 27.18 -1.77 -6.24
CA SER A 212 28.55 -1.75 -5.72
C SER A 212 28.79 -0.48 -4.90
N GLY A 213 29.64 -0.58 -3.88
CA GLY A 213 30.03 0.58 -3.09
C GLY A 213 29.58 0.45 -1.64
N THR A 214 29.29 1.60 -1.04
CA THR A 214 28.95 1.74 0.39
C THR A 214 27.50 2.18 0.53
N THR A 215 27.03 2.58 1.72
CA THR A 215 25.62 2.97 1.94
C THR A 215 25.53 4.45 2.38
N PRO A 216 25.81 5.43 1.49
CA PRO A 216 25.79 6.86 1.83
C PRO A 216 24.35 7.42 1.89
N ALA A 217 23.48 6.77 2.67
CA ALA A 217 22.06 7.12 2.74
C ALA A 217 21.84 8.51 3.35
N LEU A 218 22.60 8.88 4.40
CA LEU A 218 22.50 10.20 5.01
C LEU A 218 22.76 11.31 4.00
N GLU A 219 23.87 11.21 3.26
CA GLU A 219 24.26 12.22 2.27
C GLU A 219 23.23 12.32 1.15
N LYS A 220 22.71 11.18 0.67
CA LYS A 220 21.72 11.15 -0.40
C LYS A 220 20.38 11.73 0.05
N ILE A 221 19.93 11.41 1.26
CA ILE A 221 18.67 11.93 1.81
C ILE A 221 18.80 13.44 2.04
N GLN A 222 19.92 13.92 2.58
CA GLN A 222 20.21 15.35 2.69
C GLN A 222 20.18 16.05 1.33
N GLU A 223 20.83 15.47 0.31
CA GLU A 223 20.83 16.00 -1.06
C GLU A 223 19.39 16.11 -1.62
N SER A 224 18.58 15.06 -1.44
CA SER A 224 17.17 15.04 -1.88
C SER A 224 16.32 16.11 -1.18
N PHE A 225 16.46 16.28 0.14
CA PHE A 225 15.75 17.34 0.86
C PHE A 225 16.18 18.75 0.45
N LEU A 226 17.48 18.98 0.28
CA LEU A 226 18.00 20.26 -0.18
C LEU A 226 17.51 20.60 -1.59
N ARG A 227 17.56 19.62 -2.51
CA ARG A 227 17.09 19.78 -3.89
C ARG A 227 15.57 19.98 -3.97
N GLY A 228 14.83 19.36 -3.05
CA GLY A 228 13.37 19.44 -2.96
C GLY A 228 12.84 20.57 -2.10
N GLN A 229 13.66 21.51 -1.65
CA GLN A 229 13.22 22.56 -0.73
C GLN A 229 12.08 23.40 -1.36
N GLY A 230 10.96 23.49 -0.65
CA GLY A 230 9.76 24.22 -1.10
C GLY A 230 8.96 23.49 -2.19
N VAL A 231 9.23 22.21 -2.41
CA VAL A 231 8.53 21.37 -3.39
C VAL A 231 7.90 20.17 -2.66
N ASN A 232 6.67 19.82 -3.04
CA ASN A 232 6.00 18.64 -2.49
C ASN A 232 6.60 17.38 -3.15
N ILE A 233 7.31 16.55 -2.38
CA ILE A 233 7.97 15.34 -2.87
C ILE A 233 7.70 14.17 -1.93
N ALA A 234 7.06 13.12 -2.44
CA ALA A 234 6.98 11.84 -1.77
C ALA A 234 8.27 11.05 -2.01
N ARG A 235 8.94 10.59 -0.95
CA ARG A 235 10.23 9.91 -1.03
C ARG A 235 10.09 8.45 -0.62
N TYR A 236 10.62 7.55 -1.44
CA TYR A 236 10.65 6.12 -1.21
C TYR A 236 12.11 5.67 -1.18
N ILE A 237 12.57 5.13 -0.05
CA ILE A 237 13.97 4.80 0.17
C ILE A 237 14.10 3.29 0.28
N PHE A 238 14.63 2.65 -0.76
CA PHE A 238 14.98 1.24 -0.71
C PHE A 238 16.34 1.10 -0.04
N GLY A 239 16.44 0.27 0.99
CA GLY A 239 17.68 0.04 1.73
C GLY A 239 17.76 -1.35 2.33
N ASP A 240 18.97 -1.86 2.54
CA ASP A 240 19.19 -3.21 3.08
C ASP A 240 20.11 -3.26 4.31
N GLY A 241 20.39 -2.09 4.92
CA GLY A 241 21.17 -2.04 6.14
C GLY A 241 21.57 -0.66 6.62
N LEU A 242 22.67 -0.63 7.37
CA LEU A 242 23.13 0.56 8.10
C LEU A 242 23.77 1.59 7.16
N PRO A 243 23.46 2.89 7.34
CA PRO A 243 24.13 3.95 6.61
C PRO A 243 25.62 4.06 6.99
N ASN A 244 26.41 4.63 6.08
CA ASN A 244 27.78 5.05 6.36
C ASN A 244 27.84 5.95 7.60
N GLY A 245 28.71 5.63 8.56
CA GLY A 245 28.77 6.32 9.85
C GLY A 245 27.93 5.68 10.96
N GLY A 246 27.20 4.60 10.65
CA GLY A 246 26.48 3.77 11.62
C GLY A 246 25.49 4.60 12.44
N GLN A 247 25.51 4.42 13.76
CA GLN A 247 24.53 5.05 14.66
C GLN A 247 24.50 6.58 14.59
N VAL A 248 25.63 7.22 14.28
CA VAL A 248 25.67 8.69 14.14
C VAL A 248 24.82 9.12 12.95
N ALA A 249 25.00 8.46 11.80
CA ALA A 249 24.23 8.76 10.60
C ALA A 249 22.75 8.42 10.76
N ILE A 250 22.41 7.31 11.42
CA ILE A 250 21.03 6.96 11.77
C ILE A 250 20.37 8.10 12.55
N LYS A 251 21.00 8.58 13.62
CA LYS A 251 20.46 9.68 14.43
C LYS A 251 20.26 10.96 13.61
N GLU A 252 21.16 11.24 12.69
CA GLU A 252 21.04 12.39 11.79
C GLU A 252 19.91 12.23 10.77
N ILE A 253 19.74 11.04 10.18
CA ILE A 253 18.62 10.73 9.27
C ILE A 253 17.30 10.88 10.01
N VAL A 254 17.14 10.25 11.18
CA VAL A 254 15.92 10.34 11.99
C VAL A 254 15.62 11.78 12.37
N SER A 255 16.65 12.53 12.83
CA SER A 255 16.49 13.95 13.15
C SER A 255 16.08 14.77 11.92
N LEU A 256 16.67 14.51 10.76
CA LEU A 256 16.35 15.19 9.51
C LEU A 256 14.89 14.94 9.10
N ILE A 257 14.45 13.69 9.11
CA ILE A 257 13.08 13.32 8.74
C ILE A 257 12.09 13.89 9.75
N LYS A 258 12.34 13.71 11.05
CA LYS A 258 11.45 14.21 12.11
C LYS A 258 11.26 15.73 12.08
N ASN A 259 12.32 16.47 11.77
CA ASN A 259 12.33 17.94 11.83
C ASN A 259 12.21 18.62 10.45
N ARG A 260 11.89 17.87 9.39
CA ARG A 260 11.75 18.41 8.04
C ARG A 260 10.60 19.41 7.93
N VAL A 261 10.72 20.32 6.98
CA VAL A 261 9.67 21.30 6.67
C VAL A 261 8.50 20.60 5.99
N ASP A 262 7.28 20.95 6.42
CA ASP A 262 6.01 20.43 5.91
C ASP A 262 5.99 18.89 5.71
N PRO A 263 6.06 18.10 6.79
CA PRO A 263 6.11 16.63 6.72
C PRO A 263 5.03 15.99 5.83
N ALA A 264 3.80 16.52 5.88
CA ALA A 264 2.68 16.06 5.06
C ALA A 264 2.91 16.22 3.55
N MET A 265 3.67 17.24 3.14
CA MET A 265 4.03 17.49 1.74
C MET A 265 5.35 16.83 1.35
N ASN A 266 6.05 16.24 2.31
CA ASN A 266 7.32 15.57 2.13
C ASN A 266 7.34 14.21 2.87
N PRO A 267 6.38 13.32 2.61
CA PRO A 267 6.34 12.02 3.28
C PRO A 267 7.56 11.17 2.88
N VAL A 268 7.96 10.29 3.80
CA VAL A 268 9.09 9.38 3.58
C VAL A 268 8.61 7.96 3.85
N THR A 269 8.82 7.05 2.91
CA THR A 269 8.60 5.63 3.13
C THR A 269 9.92 4.90 2.98
N PHE A 270 10.32 4.18 4.03
CA PHE A 270 11.41 3.23 3.98
C PHE A 270 10.90 1.90 3.45
N LEU A 271 11.70 1.27 2.58
CA LEU A 271 11.39 0.00 1.94
C LEU A 271 12.55 -0.96 2.19
N SER A 272 12.40 -1.77 3.23
CA SER A 272 13.44 -2.73 3.62
C SER A 272 13.58 -3.81 2.55
N CYS A 273 14.84 -4.07 2.20
CA CYS A 273 15.26 -5.03 1.19
C CYS A 273 16.20 -6.07 1.80
N THR A 274 16.04 -6.43 3.08
CA THR A 274 16.92 -7.34 3.82
C THR A 274 16.08 -8.25 4.71
N ASN A 275 16.58 -9.45 4.92
CA ASN A 275 16.07 -10.41 5.90
C ASN A 275 16.87 -10.36 7.23
N ASP A 276 17.61 -9.27 7.44
CA ASP A 276 18.40 -9.00 8.64
C ASP A 276 17.75 -7.85 9.39
N ASP A 277 16.75 -8.17 10.21
CA ASP A 277 15.90 -7.22 10.95
C ASP A 277 16.77 -6.21 11.72
N ASP A 278 17.84 -6.66 12.37
CA ASP A 278 18.75 -5.83 13.15
C ASP A 278 19.40 -4.70 12.30
N ALA A 279 19.59 -4.94 11.00
CA ALA A 279 20.23 -3.98 10.10
C ALA A 279 19.29 -2.84 9.67
N VAL A 280 17.97 -3.04 9.75
CA VAL A 280 16.92 -2.10 9.33
C VAL A 280 15.97 -1.67 10.44
N GLU A 281 16.11 -2.20 11.66
CA GLU A 281 15.31 -1.82 12.84
C GLU A 281 15.27 -0.30 13.05
N TRP A 282 16.36 0.39 12.71
CA TRP A 282 16.42 1.85 12.83
C TRP A 282 15.42 2.59 11.92
N MET A 283 14.96 1.98 10.83
CA MET A 283 13.92 2.52 9.94
C MET A 283 12.55 2.44 10.62
N LYS A 284 12.26 1.33 11.32
CA LYS A 284 11.07 1.18 12.18
C LYS A 284 11.11 2.20 13.34
N ASP A 285 12.25 2.31 14.03
CA ASP A 285 12.47 3.34 15.05
C ASP A 285 12.23 4.77 14.50
N ALA A 286 12.53 5.01 13.21
CA ALA A 286 12.34 6.31 12.57
C ALA A 286 10.84 6.61 12.33
N GLU A 287 10.10 5.63 11.82
CA GLU A 287 8.65 5.67 11.63
C GLU A 287 7.93 6.00 12.94
N GLU A 288 8.26 5.33 14.05
CA GLU A 288 7.62 5.55 15.35
C GLU A 288 7.69 7.01 15.85
N VAL A 289 8.73 7.75 15.46
CA VAL A 289 9.02 9.09 16.01
C VAL A 289 8.86 10.22 15.02
N ALA A 290 8.77 9.93 13.72
CA ALA A 290 8.72 10.92 12.66
C ALA A 290 7.34 10.95 12.00
N PRO A 291 6.66 12.11 11.97
CA PRO A 291 5.34 12.18 11.35
C PRO A 291 5.43 11.99 9.84
N TYR A 292 4.40 11.38 9.24
CA TYR A 292 4.34 11.07 7.80
C TYR A 292 5.57 10.30 7.33
N CYS A 293 6.00 9.33 8.15
CA CYS A 293 7.08 8.41 7.87
C CYS A 293 6.48 7.02 8.00
N SER A 294 6.72 6.13 7.04
CA SER A 294 6.31 4.74 7.15
C SER A 294 7.51 3.83 6.85
N GLU A 295 7.51 2.63 7.39
CA GLU A 295 8.41 1.54 7.03
C GLU A 295 7.59 0.43 6.39
N SER A 296 8.19 -0.37 5.51
CA SER A 296 7.52 -1.57 5.02
C SER A 296 8.57 -2.56 4.52
N ASP A 297 8.43 -3.78 5.02
CA ASP A 297 9.31 -4.87 4.69
C ASP A 297 8.85 -5.64 3.44
N ASP A 298 9.44 -6.80 3.18
CA ASP A 298 8.89 -7.74 2.21
C ASP A 298 7.47 -8.18 2.56
N TYR A 299 6.72 -8.58 1.54
CA TYR A 299 5.31 -8.96 1.69
C TYR A 299 5.11 -10.11 2.68
N GLY A 300 6.05 -11.06 2.73
CA GLY A 300 5.98 -12.22 3.59
C GLY A 300 6.00 -11.83 5.05
N ASP A 301 6.96 -11.02 5.48
CA ASP A 301 7.06 -10.55 6.85
C ASP A 301 5.95 -9.57 7.21
N GLU A 302 5.73 -8.56 6.37
CA GLU A 302 4.66 -7.57 6.58
C GLU A 302 3.28 -8.23 6.71
N SER A 303 2.97 -9.21 5.84
CA SER A 303 1.67 -9.91 5.94
C SER A 303 1.54 -10.73 7.22
N ARG A 304 2.63 -11.28 7.76
CA ARG A 304 2.58 -11.98 9.06
C ARG A 304 2.33 -11.01 10.20
N GLU A 305 2.96 -9.84 10.18
CA GLU A 305 2.79 -8.81 11.20
C GLU A 305 1.37 -8.22 11.15
N VAL A 306 0.94 -7.72 9.98
CA VAL A 306 -0.39 -7.16 9.79
C VAL A 306 -1.48 -8.19 10.11
N LEU A 307 -1.38 -9.43 9.63
CA LEU A 307 -2.37 -10.45 9.98
C LEU A 307 -2.25 -10.93 11.43
N GLY A 308 -1.08 -10.81 12.06
CA GLY A 308 -0.85 -11.02 13.49
C GLY A 308 -1.53 -9.96 14.37
N ASP A 309 -1.75 -8.77 13.82
CA ASP A 309 -2.36 -7.64 14.51
C ASP A 309 -3.85 -7.52 14.17
N GLN A 310 -4.19 -7.49 12.89
CA GLN A 310 -5.55 -7.28 12.40
C GLN A 310 -6.40 -8.56 12.33
N GLY A 311 -5.76 -9.73 12.29
CA GLY A 311 -6.41 -11.03 12.18
C GLY A 311 -6.76 -11.45 10.74
N GLU A 312 -7.00 -12.75 10.56
CA GLU A 312 -7.19 -13.40 9.24
C GLU A 312 -8.41 -12.90 8.43
N ALA A 313 -9.32 -12.14 9.06
CA ALA A 313 -10.47 -11.57 8.37
C ALA A 313 -10.09 -10.39 7.47
N LEU A 314 -8.98 -9.69 7.76
CA LEU A 314 -8.48 -8.62 6.89
C LEU A 314 -7.85 -9.26 5.64
N PRO A 315 -8.32 -8.93 4.42
CA PRO A 315 -7.76 -9.50 3.22
C PRO A 315 -6.49 -8.72 2.81
N TYR A 316 -5.42 -8.93 3.57
CA TYR A 316 -4.13 -8.31 3.30
C TYR A 316 -3.43 -9.02 2.14
N THR A 317 -3.68 -8.53 0.93
CA THR A 317 -3.12 -9.08 -0.31
C THR A 317 -1.80 -8.42 -0.68
N ARG A 318 -1.10 -9.00 -1.65
CA ARG A 318 0.10 -8.39 -2.23
C ARG A 318 -0.18 -7.00 -2.83
N GLY A 319 -1.36 -6.81 -3.42
CA GLY A 319 -1.78 -5.50 -3.90
C GLY A 319 -1.97 -4.51 -2.75
N PHE A 320 -2.61 -4.92 -1.66
CA PHE A 320 -2.76 -4.10 -0.46
C PHE A 320 -1.40 -3.61 0.03
N TRP A 321 -0.44 -4.53 0.18
CA TRP A 321 0.95 -4.22 0.54
C TRP A 321 1.64 -3.24 -0.41
N LEU A 322 1.52 -3.42 -1.73
CA LEU A 322 2.08 -2.49 -2.72
C LEU A 322 1.48 -1.07 -2.59
N ILE A 323 0.18 -0.96 -2.26
CA ILE A 323 -0.43 0.35 -2.03
C ILE A 323 0.10 0.96 -0.74
N CYS A 324 0.26 0.19 0.33
CA CYS A 324 0.78 0.72 1.60
C CYS A 324 2.16 1.33 1.41
N GLN A 325 3.04 0.67 0.67
CA GLN A 325 4.35 1.23 0.33
C GLN A 325 4.28 2.56 -0.45
N LEU A 326 3.22 2.79 -1.21
CA LEU A 326 3.06 4.03 -1.98
C LEU A 326 2.49 5.18 -1.14
N VAL A 327 1.60 4.89 -0.18
CA VAL A 327 0.75 5.93 0.44
C VAL A 327 0.57 5.82 1.96
N ALA A 328 1.13 4.82 2.66
CA ALA A 328 0.97 4.67 4.12
C ALA A 328 1.51 5.89 4.88
N ALA A 329 2.72 6.35 4.54
CA ALA A 329 3.29 7.58 5.11
C ALA A 329 2.41 8.84 4.91
N MET A 330 1.48 8.83 3.95
CA MET A 330 0.53 9.94 3.70
C MET A 330 -0.79 9.77 4.46
N ASN A 331 -0.99 8.60 5.06
CA ASN A 331 -2.22 8.12 5.65
C ASN A 331 -1.98 7.53 7.05
N PRO A 332 -1.46 8.34 7.99
CA PRO A 332 -1.06 7.89 9.33
C PRO A 332 -2.21 7.37 10.20
N ASP A 333 -3.46 7.62 9.81
CA ASP A 333 -4.64 7.27 10.62
C ASP A 333 -5.35 5.98 10.15
N ASP A 334 -4.90 5.37 9.05
CA ASP A 334 -5.49 4.13 8.54
C ASP A 334 -4.46 3.11 8.06
N LEU A 335 -3.78 3.35 6.93
CA LEU A 335 -2.85 2.40 6.33
C LEU A 335 -1.60 2.21 7.20
N ASP A 336 -1.05 3.31 7.71
CA ASP A 336 0.09 3.29 8.64
C ASP A 336 -0.28 2.59 9.96
N ALA A 337 -1.53 2.73 10.40
CA ALA A 337 -2.00 2.21 11.68
C ALA A 337 -2.34 0.69 11.65
N MET A 338 -2.01 -0.03 10.58
CA MET A 338 -2.37 -1.43 10.40
C MET A 338 -1.70 -2.36 11.42
N ASP A 339 -0.49 -2.05 11.85
CA ASP A 339 0.31 -2.83 12.80
C ASP A 339 0.28 -2.25 14.23
N GLU A 340 -0.56 -1.25 14.50
CA GLU A 340 -0.70 -0.65 15.84
C GLU A 340 -1.47 -1.54 16.84
N SER A 341 -1.94 -2.74 16.42
CA SER A 341 -2.83 -3.62 17.20
C SER A 341 -4.10 -2.92 17.72
N VAL A 342 -4.63 -1.98 16.94
CA VAL A 342 -5.95 -1.36 17.17
C VAL A 342 -6.89 -1.83 16.07
N PRO A 343 -8.12 -2.27 16.38
CA PRO A 343 -9.02 -2.70 15.31
C PRO A 343 -9.48 -1.49 14.50
N PHE A 344 -9.70 -1.70 13.20
CA PHE A 344 -10.35 -0.69 12.38
C PHE A 344 -11.77 -0.42 12.85
N THR A 345 -12.16 0.86 12.78
CA THR A 345 -13.59 1.17 12.84
C THR A 345 -14.29 0.61 11.63
N LYS A 346 -15.60 0.42 11.72
CA LYS A 346 -16.39 -0.02 10.58
C LYS A 346 -16.22 0.92 9.38
N GLN A 347 -16.24 2.22 9.62
CA GLN A 347 -16.09 3.22 8.54
C GLN A 347 -14.69 3.17 7.91
N THR A 348 -13.64 3.02 8.70
CA THR A 348 -12.27 2.83 8.18
C THR A 348 -12.19 1.57 7.33
N LEU A 349 -12.72 0.43 7.81
CA LEU A 349 -12.71 -0.82 7.07
C LEU A 349 -13.54 -0.75 5.77
N ASP A 350 -14.71 -0.11 5.83
CA ASP A 350 -15.54 0.15 4.65
C ASP A 350 -14.76 0.93 3.60
N ASN A 351 -14.09 2.01 4.00
CA ASN A 351 -13.29 2.85 3.11
C ASN A 351 -12.09 2.11 2.51
N LEU A 352 -11.38 1.32 3.32
CA LEU A 352 -10.21 0.54 2.87
C LEU A 352 -10.60 -0.54 1.85
N LEU A 353 -11.69 -1.27 2.10
CA LEU A 353 -12.13 -2.36 1.22
C LEU A 353 -13.05 -1.88 0.09
N GLY A 354 -13.60 -0.67 0.21
CA GLY A 354 -14.42 0.01 -0.77
C GLY A 354 -15.89 -0.42 -0.81
N ILE A 355 -16.36 -1.12 0.21
CA ILE A 355 -17.73 -1.60 0.33
C ILE A 355 -18.29 -1.31 1.73
N GLN A 356 -19.59 -1.10 1.83
CA GLN A 356 -20.27 -0.94 3.11
C GLN A 356 -20.55 -2.31 3.74
N HIS A 357 -19.76 -2.67 4.74
CA HIS A 357 -20.00 -3.86 5.53
C HIS A 357 -21.34 -3.73 6.25
N ASN A 358 -22.07 -4.83 6.38
CA ASN A 358 -23.17 -4.91 7.34
C ASN A 358 -22.62 -5.21 8.75
N GLU A 359 -23.48 -5.14 9.77
CA GLU A 359 -23.05 -5.40 11.14
C GLU A 359 -22.45 -6.81 11.31
N GLN A 360 -22.98 -7.82 10.62
CA GLN A 360 -22.49 -9.20 10.73
C GLN A 360 -21.06 -9.37 10.17
N SER A 361 -20.78 -8.80 9.01
CA SER A 361 -19.45 -8.86 8.37
C SER A 361 -18.42 -8.03 9.13
N PHE A 362 -18.79 -6.85 9.62
CA PHE A 362 -17.91 -6.08 10.51
C PHE A 362 -17.67 -6.81 11.84
N ARG A 363 -18.71 -7.42 12.42
CA ARG A 363 -18.59 -8.23 13.64
C ARG A 363 -17.65 -9.40 13.44
N TYR A 364 -17.71 -10.06 12.28
CA TYR A 364 -16.80 -11.14 11.93
C TYR A 364 -15.34 -10.68 11.93
N TYR A 365 -15.05 -9.55 11.26
CA TYR A 365 -13.71 -8.95 11.30
C TYR A 365 -13.25 -8.66 12.74
N PHE A 366 -14.10 -8.00 13.53
CA PHE A 366 -13.78 -7.63 14.90
C PHE A 366 -13.54 -8.85 15.81
N ASP A 367 -14.36 -9.90 15.68
CA ASP A 367 -14.18 -11.13 16.46
C ASP A 367 -12.88 -11.86 16.06
N CYS A 368 -12.51 -11.86 14.77
CA CYS A 368 -11.23 -12.39 14.29
C CYS A 368 -10.04 -11.60 14.85
N PHE A 369 -10.11 -10.26 14.82
CA PHE A 369 -9.13 -9.38 15.45
C PHE A 369 -8.95 -9.72 16.94
N VAL A 370 -10.05 -9.77 17.70
CA VAL A 370 -10.03 -10.03 19.15
C VAL A 370 -9.45 -11.41 19.44
N LYS A 371 -9.86 -12.44 18.69
CA LYS A 371 -9.32 -13.79 18.79
C LYS A 371 -7.81 -13.78 18.57
N ASN A 372 -7.32 -13.02 17.60
CA ASN A 372 -5.90 -12.95 17.30
C ASN A 372 -5.09 -12.32 18.43
N GLN A 373 -5.58 -11.21 19.00
CA GLN A 373 -4.97 -10.59 20.17
C GLN A 373 -4.92 -11.53 21.39
N GLN A 374 -5.96 -12.34 21.60
CA GLN A 374 -5.99 -13.31 22.69
C GLN A 374 -4.95 -14.43 22.53
N ILE A 375 -4.69 -14.88 21.31
CA ILE A 375 -3.71 -15.95 21.03
C ILE A 375 -2.29 -15.43 20.80
N ARG A 376 -2.10 -14.10 20.74
CA ARG A 376 -0.78 -13.47 20.58
C ARG A 376 0.24 -14.10 21.53
N LYS A 377 1.38 -14.51 20.97
CA LYS A 377 2.52 -14.97 21.75
C LYS A 377 3.21 -13.75 22.34
N VAL A 378 3.44 -13.77 23.64
CA VAL A 378 4.18 -12.71 24.32
C VAL A 378 5.66 -13.01 24.16
N ARG A 379 6.38 -12.17 23.42
CA ARG A 379 7.82 -12.29 23.23
C ARG A 379 8.57 -12.04 24.53
N ILE A 380 9.79 -12.55 24.57
CA ILE A 380 10.73 -12.30 25.67
C ILE A 380 11.76 -11.32 25.13
N ASP A 381 11.84 -10.15 25.76
CA ASP A 381 12.85 -9.15 25.45
C ASP A 381 14.23 -9.75 25.69
N SER A 382 15.03 -9.84 24.63
CA SER A 382 16.36 -10.45 24.64
C SER A 382 17.33 -9.74 25.58
N ARG A 383 17.11 -8.44 25.84
CA ARG A 383 17.97 -7.60 26.69
C ARG A 383 17.69 -7.80 28.17
N THR A 384 16.42 -7.96 28.53
CA THR A 384 15.98 -8.03 29.94
C THR A 384 15.60 -9.43 30.41
N GLY A 385 15.34 -10.35 29.47
CA GLY A 385 14.79 -11.68 29.73
C GLY A 385 13.34 -11.66 30.24
N GLN A 386 12.68 -10.50 30.20
CA GLN A 386 11.30 -10.33 30.66
C GLN A 386 10.32 -10.41 29.49
N GLN A 387 9.04 -10.61 29.81
CA GLN A 387 7.98 -10.50 28.81
C GLN A 387 7.90 -9.07 28.27
N GLU A 388 7.81 -8.94 26.95
CA GLU A 388 7.57 -7.65 26.30
C GLU A 388 6.25 -7.05 26.81
N GLN A 389 6.35 -5.88 27.43
CA GLN A 389 5.19 -5.23 28.03
C GLN A 389 4.18 -4.76 26.96
N SER A 390 4.66 -4.44 25.76
CA SER A 390 3.85 -4.09 24.59
C SER A 390 2.94 -5.25 24.19
N ASP A 391 3.49 -6.46 24.03
CA ASP A 391 2.72 -7.67 23.74
C ASP A 391 1.71 -8.01 24.84
N LEU A 392 2.07 -7.82 26.11
CA LEU A 392 1.16 -8.01 27.22
C LEU A 392 0.00 -7.01 27.18
N LEU A 393 0.27 -5.76 26.84
CA LEU A 393 -0.76 -4.73 26.71
C LEU A 393 -1.69 -5.05 25.53
N LYS A 394 -1.14 -5.34 24.34
CA LYS A 394 -1.87 -5.80 23.15
C LYS A 394 -2.82 -6.97 23.49
N LYS A 395 -2.29 -8.01 24.14
CA LYS A 395 -3.04 -9.23 24.50
C LYS A 395 -4.13 -9.03 25.54
N ARG A 396 -3.94 -8.11 26.50
CA ARG A 396 -4.86 -7.90 27.64
C ARG A 396 -5.93 -6.85 27.34
N THR A 397 -5.75 -6.03 26.32
CA THR A 397 -6.70 -4.96 26.00
C THR A 397 -8.00 -5.55 25.48
N GLN A 398 -9.11 -5.16 26.10
CA GLN A 398 -10.46 -5.60 25.72
C GLN A 398 -11.18 -4.48 24.99
N TRP A 399 -11.27 -4.56 23.67
CA TRP A 399 -11.87 -3.53 22.84
C TRP A 399 -13.39 -3.51 22.89
N ASN A 400 -13.98 -2.32 22.97
CA ASN A 400 -15.43 -2.14 22.94
C ASN A 400 -15.98 -2.12 21.51
N TYR A 401 -16.55 -3.25 21.05
CA TYR A 401 -17.15 -3.38 19.72
C TYR A 401 -18.08 -2.23 19.32
N GLN A 402 -18.91 -1.72 20.23
CA GLN A 402 -19.88 -0.67 19.92
C GLN A 402 -19.22 0.69 19.63
N GLU A 403 -18.03 0.94 20.17
CA GLU A 403 -17.28 2.16 19.87
C GLU A 403 -16.71 2.11 18.46
N PHE A 404 -16.10 0.98 18.07
CA PHE A 404 -15.55 0.77 16.71
C PHE A 404 -16.63 0.66 15.63
N LEU A 405 -17.84 0.22 15.99
CA LEU A 405 -18.97 0.19 15.08
C LEU A 405 -19.47 1.60 14.71
N ARG A 406 -19.33 2.58 15.60
CA ARG A 406 -19.96 3.92 15.47
C ARG A 406 -18.98 5.05 15.21
N ALA A 407 -17.76 4.95 15.72
CA ALA A 407 -16.77 5.98 15.54
C ALA A 407 -16.32 6.05 14.06
N PRO A 408 -16.03 7.25 13.53
CA PRO A 408 -15.58 7.39 12.15
C PRO A 408 -14.13 6.92 11.95
N VAL A 409 -13.28 7.09 12.95
CA VAL A 409 -11.87 6.67 12.97
C VAL A 409 -11.45 6.26 14.38
N ALA A 410 -10.49 5.34 14.50
CA ALA A 410 -10.14 4.71 15.77
C ALA A 410 -9.53 5.70 16.78
N LYS A 411 -8.70 6.66 16.31
CA LYS A 411 -8.07 7.68 17.18
C LYS A 411 -9.05 8.58 17.94
N GLN A 412 -10.32 8.64 17.52
CA GLN A 412 -11.36 9.40 18.21
C GLN A 412 -11.99 8.62 19.37
N ILE A 413 -11.73 7.32 19.47
CA ILE A 413 -12.24 6.46 20.55
C ILE A 413 -11.41 6.70 21.82
N PRO A 414 -12.03 7.08 22.96
CA PRO A 414 -11.29 7.35 24.21
C PRO A 414 -10.43 6.17 24.69
N GLN A 415 -10.90 4.94 24.50
CA GLN A 415 -10.15 3.73 24.82
C GLN A 415 -8.85 3.63 24.01
N VAL A 416 -8.91 3.92 22.70
CA VAL A 416 -7.74 3.91 21.81
C VAL A 416 -6.73 4.97 22.25
N GLN A 417 -7.18 6.18 22.57
CA GLN A 417 -6.29 7.24 23.08
C GLN A 417 -5.59 6.85 24.38
N GLN A 418 -6.28 6.13 25.27
CA GLN A 418 -5.68 5.61 26.50
C GLN A 418 -4.65 4.52 26.19
N TYR A 419 -4.98 3.58 25.31
CA TYR A 419 -4.09 2.52 24.88
C TYR A 419 -2.81 3.08 24.23
N ASN A 420 -2.92 4.02 23.29
CA ASN A 420 -1.75 4.64 22.64
C ASN A 420 -0.87 5.38 23.66
N ARG A 421 -1.46 6.05 24.68
CA ARG A 421 -0.70 6.65 25.78
C ARG A 421 0.05 5.63 26.63
N GLN A 422 -0.50 4.43 26.82
CA GLN A 422 0.16 3.35 27.56
C GLN A 422 1.27 2.71 26.72
N MET A 423 1.03 2.50 25.43
CA MET A 423 2.06 2.03 24.48
C MET A 423 3.27 2.97 24.43
N ALA A 424 3.03 4.28 24.31
CA ALA A 424 4.09 5.29 24.30
C ALA A 424 4.85 5.45 25.63
N GLN A 425 4.40 4.81 26.73
CA GLN A 425 5.14 4.74 27.99
C GLN A 425 5.97 3.46 28.13
N ILE A 426 5.71 2.47 27.28
CA ILE A 426 6.40 1.17 27.24
C ILE A 426 7.59 1.22 26.29
N LEU A 427 7.43 1.89 25.15
CA LEU A 427 8.50 2.28 24.22
C LEU A 427 9.37 3.37 24.87
#